data_AF-A0A0Q8VNX3-F1
#
_entry.id   AF-A0A0Q8VNX3-F1
#
_cell.length_a   1.000
_cell.length_b   1.000
_cell.length_c   1.000
_cell.angle_alpha   90.00
_cell.angle_beta   90.00
_cell.angle_gamma   90.00
#
_symmetry.space_group_name_H-M   'P 1'
#
loop_
_entity.id
_entity.type
_entity.pdbx_description
1 polymer ?
#
loop_
_entity_poly.entity_id
_entity_poly.type
_entity_poly.pdbx_seq_one_letter_code
_entity_poly.pdbx_strand_id
1 'polypeptide(L)'
;MMMTDVDLDLSVLRTASTRVGAAVQTFASAGRVGEDIADLTGEARLANRVRDFAGNWDHNRAKLEEQLETVNDWLDAIIETFTELDEKMEG
;
A
#
# COMPACT_ATOMS: atom_id res chain seq x y z
N MET A 1 0.37 -22.83 -31.86
CA MET A 1 -0.40 -22.35 -30.71
C MET A 1 0.25 -21.04 -30.31
N MET A 2 -0.39 -19.92 -30.63
CA MET A 2 0.14 -18.58 -30.36
C MET A 2 0.07 -18.37 -28.84
N MET A 3 1.18 -18.59 -28.15
CA MET A 3 1.34 -18.07 -26.79
C MET A 3 1.22 -16.56 -26.92
N THR A 4 0.28 -15.99 -26.19
CA THR A 4 0.09 -14.56 -26.05
C THR A 4 1.44 -13.98 -25.65
N ASP A 5 2.07 -13.30 -26.59
CA ASP A 5 3.30 -12.52 -26.39
C ASP A 5 2.91 -11.33 -25.51
N VAL A 6 2.92 -11.57 -24.20
CA VAL A 6 2.71 -10.54 -23.20
C VAL A 6 4.07 -9.93 -22.93
N ASP A 7 4.39 -8.85 -23.64
CA ASP A 7 5.55 -7.99 -23.37
C ASP A 7 5.30 -7.26 -22.04
N LEU A 8 5.64 -7.92 -20.94
CA LEU A 8 5.53 -7.40 -19.58
C LEU A 8 6.79 -6.61 -19.26
N ASP A 9 6.67 -5.29 -19.28
CA ASP A 9 7.75 -4.42 -18.81
C ASP A 9 7.90 -4.53 -17.28
N LEU A 10 8.79 -5.44 -16.87
CA LEU A 10 9.13 -5.68 -15.46
C LEU A 10 9.69 -4.43 -14.77
N SER A 11 10.24 -3.47 -15.52
CA SER A 11 10.73 -2.20 -14.96
C SER A 11 9.59 -1.27 -14.52
N VAL A 12 8.47 -1.30 -15.26
CA VAL A 12 7.24 -0.57 -14.91
C VAL A 12 6.60 -1.18 -13.66
N LEU A 13 6.57 -2.51 -13.54
CA LEU A 13 6.05 -3.19 -12.35
C LEU A 13 6.88 -2.90 -11.10
N ARG A 14 8.22 -2.93 -11.21
CA ARG A 14 9.12 -2.56 -10.09
C ARG A 14 8.94 -1.10 -9.67
N THR A 15 8.73 -0.21 -10.64
CA THR A 15 8.45 1.21 -10.37
C THR A 15 7.12 1.38 -9.63
N ALA A 16 6.08 0.63 -10.03
CA ALA A 16 4.78 0.64 -9.35
C ALA A 16 4.89 0.12 -7.91
N SER A 17 5.57 -1.01 -7.68
CA SER A 17 5.82 -1.56 -6.34
C SER A 17 6.55 -0.55 -5.43
N THR A 18 7.59 0.12 -5.95
CA THR A 18 8.32 1.15 -5.20
C THR A 18 7.42 2.33 -4.79
N ARG A 19 6.55 2.79 -5.70
CA ARG A 19 5.62 3.89 -5.42
C ARG A 19 4.56 3.50 -4.40
N VAL A 20 4.07 2.26 -4.48
CA VAL A 20 3.14 1.69 -3.50
C VAL A 20 3.78 1.63 -2.12
N GLY A 21 5.02 1.13 -1.99
CA GLY A 21 5.74 1.12 -0.71
C GLY A 21 6.00 2.52 -0.13
N ALA A 22 6.28 3.52 -0.98
CA ALA A 22 6.42 4.91 -0.53
C ALA A 22 5.09 5.51 -0.04
N ALA A 23 3.97 5.16 -0.68
CA ALA A 23 2.64 5.56 -0.24
C ALA A 23 2.32 4.95 1.13
N VAL A 24 2.56 3.64 1.31
CA VAL A 24 2.41 2.95 2.60
C VAL A 24 3.17 3.68 3.71
N GLN A 25 4.46 3.98 3.52
CA GLN A 25 5.26 4.71 4.51
C GLN A 25 4.72 6.12 4.80
N THR A 26 4.23 6.83 3.79
CA THR A 26 3.64 8.16 3.95
C THR A 26 2.41 8.09 4.85
N PHE A 27 1.51 7.14 4.59
CA PHE A 27 0.34 6.92 5.42
C PHE A 27 0.72 6.45 6.84
N ALA A 28 1.72 5.58 6.99
CA ALA A 28 2.22 5.13 8.28
C ALA A 28 2.68 6.30 9.18
N SER A 29 3.30 7.33 8.59
CA SER A 29 3.82 8.49 9.32
C SER A 29 2.74 9.46 9.86
N ALA A 30 1.55 9.47 9.25
CA ALA A 30 0.47 10.44 9.55
C ALA A 30 -0.36 10.11 10.82
N GLY A 31 -0.22 8.92 11.40
CA GLY A 31 -1.08 8.45 12.51
C GLY A 31 -0.89 9.14 13.86
N ARG A 32 0.25 9.80 14.12
CA ARG A 32 0.58 10.38 15.44
C ARG A 32 -0.18 11.67 15.80
N VAL A 33 -0.97 12.23 14.88
CA VAL A 33 -1.50 13.60 15.03
C VAL A 33 -2.84 13.64 15.79
N GLY A 34 -3.56 12.52 15.91
CA GLY A 34 -4.95 12.51 16.39
C GLY A 34 -5.15 12.62 17.91
N GLU A 35 -4.38 11.86 18.70
CA GLU A 35 -4.53 11.83 20.16
C GLU A 35 -4.06 13.14 20.80
N ASP A 36 -2.89 13.65 20.41
CA ASP A 36 -2.31 14.88 20.95
C ASP A 36 -3.19 16.12 20.71
N ILE A 37 -3.96 16.14 19.61
CA ILE A 37 -4.84 17.27 19.27
C ILE A 37 -6.14 17.22 20.06
N ALA A 38 -6.68 16.04 20.38
CA ALA A 38 -7.97 15.92 21.07
C ALA A 38 -7.94 16.60 22.44
N ASP A 39 -6.84 16.45 23.18
CA ASP A 39 -6.68 17.00 24.53
C ASP A 39 -6.43 18.52 24.53
N LEU A 40 -6.05 19.10 23.39
CA LEU A 40 -5.83 20.54 23.21
C LEU A 40 -7.11 21.31 22.84
N THR A 41 -8.22 20.62 22.55
CA THR A 41 -9.46 21.25 22.06
C THR A 41 -10.22 22.06 23.11
N GLY A 42 -10.01 21.78 24.41
CA GLY A 42 -10.64 22.50 25.52
C GLY A 42 -12.15 22.29 25.69
N GLU A 43 -12.79 21.49 24.83
CA GLU A 43 -14.23 21.22 24.86
C GLU A 43 -14.50 19.73 24.63
N ALA A 44 -15.27 19.10 25.52
CA ALA A 44 -15.39 17.64 25.58
C ALA A 44 -16.03 17.03 24.32
N ARG A 45 -17.01 17.71 23.71
CA ARG A 45 -17.67 17.22 22.48
C ARG A 45 -16.73 17.31 21.27
N LEU A 46 -15.94 18.37 21.17
CA LEU A 46 -14.91 18.51 20.13
C LEU A 46 -13.78 17.49 20.31
N ALA A 47 -13.31 17.27 21.54
CA ALA A 47 -12.32 16.23 21.85
C ALA A 47 -12.79 14.84 21.40
N ASN A 48 -14.05 14.47 21.71
CA ASN A 48 -14.61 13.20 21.27
C ASN A 48 -14.70 13.10 19.74
N ARG A 49 -15.05 14.19 19.05
CA ARG A 49 -15.11 14.18 17.58
C ARG A 49 -13.73 14.00 16.94
N VAL A 50 -12.69 14.59 17.53
CA VAL A 50 -11.29 14.41 17.09
C VAL A 50 -10.83 12.97 17.32
N ARG A 51 -11.17 12.37 18.46
CA ARG A 51 -10.87 10.95 18.74
C ARG A 51 -11.59 10.01 17.77
N ASP A 52 -12.87 10.23 17.50
CA ASP A 52 -13.63 9.46 16.52
C ASP A 52 -13.02 9.57 15.11
N PHE A 53 -12.58 10.78 14.73
CA PHE A 53 -11.90 10.99 13.47
C PHE A 53 -10.56 10.24 13.43
N ALA A 54 -9.75 10.36 14.48
CA ALA A 54 -8.46 9.68 14.58
C ALA A 54 -8.60 8.16 14.49
N GLY A 55 -9.55 7.57 15.24
CA GLY A 55 -9.81 6.13 15.20
C GLY A 55 -10.31 5.65 13.83
N ASN A 56 -11.22 6.39 13.19
CA ASN A 56 -11.67 6.05 11.84
C ASN A 56 -10.56 6.22 10.79
N TRP A 57 -9.73 7.25 10.93
CA TRP A 57 -8.58 7.46 10.06
C TRP A 57 -7.60 6.30 10.17
N ASP A 58 -7.26 5.90 11.40
CA ASP A 58 -6.34 4.79 11.66
C ASP A 58 -6.86 3.46 11.08
N HIS A 59 -8.14 3.17 11.30
CA HIS A 59 -8.78 1.97 10.75
C HIS A 59 -8.81 1.92 9.23
N ASN A 60 -9.21 3.01 8.57
CA ASN A 60 -9.24 3.06 7.10
C ASN A 60 -7.83 3.02 6.52
N ARG A 61 -6.85 3.60 7.22
CA ARG A 61 -5.45 3.54 6.84
C ARG A 61 -4.90 2.11 6.92
N ALA A 62 -5.15 1.38 8.01
CA ALA A 62 -4.70 0.00 8.15
C ALA A 62 -5.25 -0.89 7.03
N LYS A 63 -6.51 -0.69 6.63
CA LYS A 63 -7.10 -1.38 5.47
C LYS A 63 -6.44 -1.02 4.15
N LEU A 64 -6.09 0.26 3.96
CA LEU A 64 -5.38 0.68 2.76
C LEU A 64 -3.98 0.07 2.69
N GLU A 65 -3.28 -0.02 3.83
CA GLU A 65 -1.98 -0.68 3.95
C GLU A 65 -2.06 -2.16 3.57
N GLU A 66 -2.99 -2.92 4.14
CA GLU A 66 -3.23 -4.33 3.80
C GLU A 66 -3.53 -4.53 2.30
N GLN A 67 -4.31 -3.64 1.69
CA GLN A 67 -4.60 -3.68 0.25
C GLN A 67 -3.35 -3.41 -0.60
N LEU A 68 -2.50 -2.48 -0.17
CA LEU A 68 -1.28 -2.14 -0.87
C LEU A 68 -0.22 -3.25 -0.75
N GLU A 69 -0.13 -3.92 0.40
CA GLU A 69 0.68 -5.13 0.59
C GLU A 69 0.20 -6.25 -0.33
N THR A 70 -1.10 -6.51 -0.38
CA THR A 70 -1.69 -7.52 -1.29
C THR A 70 -1.34 -7.25 -2.75
N VAL A 71 -1.38 -5.98 -3.19
CA VAL A 71 -0.98 -5.61 -4.55
C VAL A 71 0.50 -5.86 -4.78
N ASN A 72 1.36 -5.62 -3.78
CA ASN A 72 2.79 -5.89 -3.87
C ASN A 72 3.07 -7.38 -4.06
N ASP A 73 2.44 -8.23 -3.23
CA ASP A 73 2.57 -9.68 -3.31
C ASP A 73 2.17 -10.22 -4.69
N TRP A 74 1.11 -9.67 -5.28
CA TRP A 74 0.69 -10.04 -6.64
C TRP A 74 1.70 -9.61 -7.70
N LEU A 75 2.28 -8.42 -7.58
CA LEU A 75 3.31 -7.94 -8.50
C LEU A 75 4.56 -8.82 -8.42
N ASP A 76 4.99 -9.17 -7.22
CA ASP A 76 6.14 -10.05 -7.01
C ASP A 76 5.90 -11.45 -7.57
N ALA A 77 4.72 -12.03 -7.33
CA ALA A 77 4.35 -13.33 -7.89
C ALA A 77 4.34 -13.32 -9.43
N ILE A 78 3.88 -12.24 -10.05
CA ILE A 78 3.92 -12.07 -11.52
C ILE A 78 5.38 -12.01 -11.99
N ILE A 79 6.22 -11.19 -11.36
CA ILE A 79 7.63 -11.04 -11.73
C ILE A 79 8.36 -12.38 -11.62
N GLU A 80 8.17 -13.12 -10.53
CA GLU A 80 8.75 -14.45 -10.31
C GLU A 80 8.32 -15.42 -11.41
N THR A 81 7.01 -15.51 -11.67
CA THR A 81 6.44 -16.43 -12.67
C THR A 81 7.00 -16.18 -14.07
N PHE A 82 7.11 -14.90 -14.48
CA PHE A 82 7.63 -14.55 -15.82
C PHE A 82 9.14 -14.72 -15.91
N THR A 83 9.89 -14.41 -14.86
CA THR A 83 11.35 -14.64 -14.82
C THR A 83 11.66 -16.14 -14.97
N GLU A 84 10.94 -17.00 -14.25
CA GLU A 84 11.11 -18.45 -14.40
C GLU A 84 10.71 -18.98 -15.78
N LEU A 85 9.70 -18.38 -16.42
CA LEU A 85 9.28 -18.75 -17.77
C LEU A 85 10.36 -18.39 -18.79
N ASP A 86 10.93 -17.19 -18.70
CA ASP A 86 12.00 -16.74 -19.58
C ASP A 86 13.24 -17.63 -19.45
N GLU A 87 13.67 -17.94 -18.22
CA GLU A 87 14.79 -18.86 -17.96
C GLU A 87 14.58 -20.26 -18.58
N LYS A 88 13.34 -20.76 -18.59
CA LYS A 88 12.99 -22.05 -19.20
C LYS A 88 12.91 -22.02 -20.72
N MET A 89 12.70 -20.85 -21.32
CA MET A 89 12.61 -20.68 -22.78
C MET A 89 13.96 -20.33 -23.42
N GLU A 90 14.89 -19.74 -22.67
CA GLU A 90 16.25 -19.40 -23.13
C GLU A 90 17.26 -20.55 -22.99
N GLY A 91 16.95 -21.59 -22.19
CA GLY A 91 17.76 -22.81 -22.01
C GLY A 91 17.43 -23.95 -22.97
#